data_AF-A0A2S5V1V6-F1
#
_entry.id   AF-A0A2S5V1V6-F1
#
_cell.length_a   1.000
_cell.length_b   1.000
_cell.length_c   1.000
_cell.angle_alpha   90.00
_cell.angle_beta   90.00
_cell.angle_gamma   90.00
#
_symmetry.space_group_name_H-M   'P 1'
#
loop_
_entity.id
_entity.type
_entity.pdbx_description
1 polymer ?
#
loop_
_entity_poly.entity_id
_entity_poly.type
_entity_poly.pdbx_seq_one_letter_code
_entity_poly.pdbx_strand_id
1 'polypeptide(L)'
;MTIVLTPEQQGVFDAIEHTRDHLFVTGRAGTGKSTLLNHLAWHTSKQLVIAAPTGVAALNVGGQTIHSLFKLPIGVIGDAPIEQNGDVRKLLNKIDTLVIDEVSMVSADLMDAIDRSLRQARQRKNEAFGGVQLVMFGDPFQLAPVPPSDPDERAYFRDHYRSLWFFDAKVWQEAELRIHALREIHRQHEDEFKSILTAVRYGQVTADMANRLNTVGARPAPLDGTITLASRNAQVSRINAQNLERLPGASMTANADISGEFGGRNFPADERLDLKVGAQVMFLRNDSDGRWVNGSIGEVTRIDKTVYVEIDGDEHEVEPLVWEKLKYSYSPDTRELSRDVVGEFTQFPLRLAWAVTIHKSQGKTYDRAVVDLGARAFSPGQTYVALSRIRALEGLHLSRPLQPNDIFVDDNVLRFMKSVSDAAKQQQQA
;
A
#
# COMPACT_ATOMS: atom_id res chain seq x y z
N MET A 1 -18.91 -3.07 15.39
CA MET A 1 -18.69 -1.79 16.09
C MET A 1 -19.04 -0.66 15.13
N THR A 2 -19.90 0.27 15.51
CA THR A 2 -20.17 1.50 14.73
C THR A 2 -18.93 2.38 14.77
N ILE A 3 -18.28 2.56 13.62
CA ILE A 3 -17.11 3.44 13.50
C ILE A 3 -17.62 4.88 13.47
N VAL A 4 -17.15 5.73 14.37
CA VAL A 4 -17.44 7.17 14.35
C VAL A 4 -16.38 7.87 13.49
N LEU A 5 -16.80 8.47 12.38
CA LEU A 5 -15.93 9.26 11.52
C LEU A 5 -15.61 10.62 12.15
N THR A 6 -14.39 11.12 11.94
CA THR A 6 -14.06 12.52 12.28
C THR A 6 -14.83 13.48 11.36
N PRO A 7 -14.99 14.77 11.72
CA PRO A 7 -15.64 15.74 10.83
C PRO A 7 -14.99 15.84 9.45
N GLU A 8 -13.65 15.72 9.36
CA GLU A 8 -12.92 15.68 8.09
C GLU A 8 -13.29 14.45 7.27
N GLN A 9 -13.35 13.27 7.91
CA GLN A 9 -13.72 12.01 7.26
C GLN A 9 -15.18 12.00 6.82
N GLN A 10 -16.09 12.56 7.64
CA GLN A 10 -17.51 12.70 7.30
C GLN A 10 -17.69 13.62 6.10
N GLY A 11 -17.00 14.75 6.04
CA GLY A 11 -17.07 15.65 4.87
C GLY A 11 -16.59 14.99 3.58
N VAL A 12 -15.59 14.11 3.65
CA VAL A 12 -15.18 13.29 2.48
C VAL A 12 -16.25 12.26 2.13
N PHE A 13 -16.83 11.57 3.11
CA PHE A 13 -17.92 10.62 2.88
C PHE A 13 -19.11 11.31 2.18
N ASP A 14 -19.54 12.47 2.68
CA ASP A 14 -20.66 13.24 2.11
C ASP A 14 -20.36 13.72 0.68
N ALA A 15 -19.12 14.16 0.41
CA ALA A 15 -18.70 14.52 -0.95
C ALA A 15 -18.75 13.30 -1.90
N ILE A 16 -18.34 12.13 -1.42
CA ILE A 16 -18.43 10.90 -2.21
C ILE A 16 -19.89 10.52 -2.43
N GLU A 17 -20.76 10.64 -1.43
CA GLU A 17 -22.15 10.21 -1.55
C GLU A 17 -22.98 11.13 -2.43
N HIS A 18 -22.79 12.45 -2.30
CA HIS A 18 -23.71 13.44 -2.87
C HIS A 18 -23.23 14.13 -4.15
N THR A 19 -21.98 13.93 -4.56
CA THR A 19 -21.45 14.55 -5.80
C THR A 19 -20.88 13.51 -6.77
N ARG A 20 -20.36 13.95 -7.92
CA ARG A 20 -19.56 13.12 -8.84
C ARG A 20 -18.13 13.64 -8.98
N ASP A 21 -17.71 14.50 -8.07
CA ASP A 21 -16.39 15.12 -8.15
C ASP A 21 -15.30 14.07 -7.97
N HIS A 22 -14.22 14.19 -8.74
CA HIS A 22 -13.03 13.36 -8.51
C HIS A 22 -12.33 13.84 -7.26
N LEU A 23 -12.10 12.93 -6.32
CA LEU A 23 -11.50 13.24 -5.02
C LEU A 23 -10.14 12.59 -4.88
N PHE A 24 -9.18 13.36 -4.37
CA PHE A 24 -7.92 12.85 -3.85
C PHE A 24 -7.86 13.06 -2.35
N VAL A 25 -7.95 11.96 -1.60
CA VAL A 25 -7.87 11.93 -0.14
C VAL A 25 -6.43 11.62 0.26
N THR A 26 -5.73 12.66 0.71
CA THR A 26 -4.34 12.58 1.16
C THR A 26 -4.24 12.73 2.68
N GLY A 27 -3.12 12.32 3.23
CA GLY A 27 -2.86 12.44 4.66
C GLY A 27 -1.62 11.66 5.05
N ARG A 28 -1.03 12.02 6.18
CA ARG A 28 0.14 11.31 6.73
C ARG A 28 -0.19 9.84 7.02
N ALA A 29 0.84 9.04 7.30
CA ALA A 29 0.62 7.72 7.85
C ALA A 29 -0.17 7.84 9.17
N GLY A 30 -1.20 7.00 9.35
CA GLY A 30 -2.00 7.00 10.57
C GLY A 30 -3.16 8.02 10.64
N THR A 31 -3.50 8.71 9.55
CA THR A 31 -4.63 9.67 9.52
C THR A 31 -6.01 9.04 9.23
N GLY A 32 -6.14 7.72 9.37
CA GLY A 32 -7.44 7.03 9.23
C GLY A 32 -7.95 6.83 7.79
N LYS A 33 -7.11 6.99 6.75
CA LYS A 33 -7.51 6.74 5.34
C LYS A 33 -8.16 5.37 5.13
N SER A 34 -7.53 4.29 5.62
CA SER A 34 -8.07 2.93 5.49
C SER A 34 -9.36 2.73 6.30
N THR A 35 -9.52 3.41 7.44
CA THR A 35 -10.75 3.41 8.23
C THR A 35 -11.90 4.03 7.45
N LEU A 36 -11.67 5.19 6.83
CA LEU A 36 -12.65 5.85 5.97
C LEU A 36 -13.00 5.00 4.74
N LEU A 37 -12.01 4.39 4.09
CA LEU A 37 -12.24 3.49 2.95
C LEU A 37 -13.12 2.30 3.33
N ASN A 38 -12.83 1.65 4.46
CA ASN A 38 -13.64 0.54 4.96
C ASN A 38 -15.07 1.00 5.26
N HIS A 39 -15.25 2.12 5.95
CA HIS A 39 -16.59 2.67 6.20
C HIS A 39 -17.35 2.91 4.89
N LEU A 40 -16.68 3.50 3.90
CA LEU A 40 -17.28 3.80 2.60
C LEU A 40 -17.74 2.54 1.87
N ALA A 41 -16.95 1.46 1.95
CA ALA A 41 -17.28 0.18 1.30
C ALA A 41 -18.57 -0.47 1.81
N TRP A 42 -18.99 -0.16 3.04
CA TRP A 42 -20.18 -0.73 3.68
C TRP A 42 -21.39 0.21 3.71
N HIS A 43 -21.18 1.52 3.58
CA HIS A 43 -22.21 2.52 3.87
C HIS A 43 -22.59 3.44 2.69
N THR A 44 -21.90 3.39 1.56
CA THR A 44 -22.30 4.17 0.37
C THR A 44 -23.49 3.55 -0.35
N SER A 45 -24.37 4.38 -0.91
CA SER A 45 -25.46 3.89 -1.79
C SER A 45 -25.00 3.66 -3.23
N LYS A 46 -23.75 4.00 -3.58
CA LYS A 46 -23.22 3.93 -4.95
C LYS A 46 -22.68 2.55 -5.31
N GLN A 47 -22.71 2.21 -6.59
CA GLN A 47 -22.02 1.01 -7.10
C GLN A 47 -20.50 1.24 -7.09
N LEU A 48 -19.90 0.86 -5.96
CA LEU A 48 -18.49 1.08 -5.65
C LEU A 48 -17.62 -0.11 -6.07
N VAL A 49 -16.53 0.17 -6.77
CA VAL A 49 -15.44 -0.79 -7.00
C VAL A 49 -14.15 -0.27 -6.37
N ILE A 50 -13.47 -1.12 -5.61
CA ILE A 50 -12.18 -0.77 -4.98
C ILE A 50 -11.04 -1.47 -5.73
N ALA A 51 -10.05 -0.69 -6.12
CA ALA A 51 -8.83 -1.13 -6.78
C ALA A 51 -7.58 -0.62 -6.06
N ALA A 52 -6.45 -1.29 -6.30
CA ALA A 52 -5.14 -0.86 -5.82
C ALA A 52 -4.04 -1.24 -6.83
N PRO A 53 -2.85 -0.63 -6.79
CA PRO A 53 -1.78 -0.93 -7.75
C PRO A 53 -1.08 -2.28 -7.47
N THR A 54 -1.08 -2.76 -6.22
CA THR A 54 -0.39 -4.01 -5.83
C THR A 54 -1.37 -5.05 -5.28
N GLY A 55 -1.02 -6.34 -5.40
CA GLY A 55 -1.86 -7.44 -4.91
C GLY A 55 -2.11 -7.39 -3.40
N VAL A 56 -1.08 -7.06 -2.62
CA VAL A 56 -1.20 -6.93 -1.15
C VAL A 56 -2.11 -5.76 -0.78
N ALA A 57 -1.96 -4.60 -1.44
CA ALA A 57 -2.84 -3.46 -1.19
C ALA A 57 -4.29 -3.79 -1.56
N ALA A 58 -4.52 -4.43 -2.72
CA ALA A 58 -5.85 -4.84 -3.16
C ALA A 58 -6.51 -5.79 -2.16
N LEU A 59 -5.78 -6.80 -1.67
CA LEU A 59 -6.30 -7.74 -0.68
C LEU A 59 -6.60 -7.10 0.67
N ASN A 60 -5.81 -6.10 1.10
CA ASN A 60 -6.03 -5.39 2.36
C ASN A 60 -7.34 -4.58 2.36
N VAL A 61 -7.78 -4.11 1.20
CA VAL A 61 -9.00 -3.30 1.05
C VAL A 61 -10.17 -4.10 0.48
N GLY A 62 -10.05 -5.43 0.37
CA GLY A 62 -11.08 -6.29 -0.22
C GLY A 62 -11.39 -5.97 -1.68
N GLY A 63 -10.40 -5.46 -2.41
CA GLY A 63 -10.50 -5.02 -3.80
C GLY A 63 -9.70 -5.90 -4.78
N GLN A 64 -9.45 -5.36 -5.97
CA GLN A 64 -8.63 -5.99 -7.01
C GLN A 64 -7.44 -5.13 -7.41
N THR A 65 -6.46 -5.72 -8.09
CA THR A 65 -5.45 -4.87 -8.74
C THR A 65 -6.06 -4.14 -9.93
N ILE A 66 -5.61 -2.91 -10.18
CA ILE A 66 -6.04 -2.10 -11.34
C ILE A 66 -5.88 -2.91 -12.64
N HIS A 67 -4.71 -3.53 -12.83
CA HIS A 67 -4.42 -4.38 -13.98
C HIS A 67 -5.44 -5.52 -14.14
N SER A 68 -5.86 -6.16 -13.05
CA SER A 68 -6.84 -7.26 -13.11
C SER A 68 -8.25 -6.77 -13.43
N LEU A 69 -8.66 -5.66 -12.80
CA LEU A 69 -9.99 -5.07 -12.96
C LEU A 69 -10.23 -4.60 -14.40
N PHE A 70 -9.25 -3.91 -14.98
CA PHE A 70 -9.35 -3.34 -16.32
C PHE A 70 -8.78 -4.23 -17.43
N LYS A 71 -8.19 -5.39 -17.08
CA LYS A 71 -7.44 -6.26 -17.99
C LYS A 71 -6.33 -5.53 -18.76
N LEU A 72 -5.64 -4.61 -18.08
CA LEU A 72 -4.54 -3.83 -18.64
C LEU A 72 -3.22 -4.60 -18.55
N PRO A 73 -2.33 -4.47 -19.56
CA PRO A 73 -0.99 -5.05 -19.50
C PRO A 73 -0.13 -4.34 -18.44
N ILE A 74 0.93 -5.03 -17.99
CA ILE A 74 1.96 -4.44 -17.13
C ILE A 74 3.01 -3.77 -18.02
N GLY A 75 3.46 -2.58 -17.63
CA GLY A 75 4.43 -1.78 -18.39
C GLY A 75 3.79 -0.52 -18.96
N VAL A 76 4.40 0.04 -20.01
CA VAL A 76 3.81 1.15 -20.75
C VAL A 76 2.58 0.67 -21.52
N ILE A 77 1.45 1.33 -21.29
CA ILE A 77 0.20 1.10 -22.02
C ILE A 77 0.15 2.02 -23.23
N GLY A 78 0.48 3.29 -23.03
CA GLY A 78 0.44 4.33 -24.06
C GLY A 78 -0.88 4.37 -24.81
N ASP A 79 -0.91 4.88 -26.04
CA ASP A 79 -2.14 5.05 -26.83
C ASP A 79 -2.67 3.78 -27.52
N ALA A 80 -2.16 2.60 -27.12
CA ALA A 80 -2.57 1.32 -27.69
C ALA A 80 -4.08 1.05 -27.44
N PRO A 81 -4.81 0.47 -28.41
CA PRO A 81 -6.21 0.09 -28.20
C PRO A 81 -6.37 -0.81 -26.96
N ILE A 82 -7.35 -0.51 -26.11
CA ILE A 82 -7.64 -1.32 -24.92
C ILE A 82 -8.67 -2.37 -25.32
N GLU A 83 -8.24 -3.63 -25.36
CA GLU A 83 -9.15 -4.75 -25.58
C GLU A 83 -10.07 -4.91 -24.36
N GLN A 84 -11.38 -4.86 -24.59
CA GLN A 84 -12.39 -5.07 -23.56
C GLN A 84 -13.36 -6.15 -24.02
N ASN A 85 -13.35 -7.28 -23.30
CA ASN A 85 -14.37 -8.29 -23.52
C ASN A 85 -15.75 -7.82 -22.98
N GLY A 86 -16.79 -8.55 -23.33
CA GLY A 86 -18.17 -8.20 -22.98
C GLY A 86 -18.41 -8.04 -21.47
N ASP A 87 -17.74 -8.85 -20.65
CA ASP A 87 -17.94 -8.85 -19.19
C ASP A 87 -17.27 -7.65 -18.52
N VAL A 88 -16.02 -7.35 -18.90
CA VAL A 88 -15.31 -6.15 -18.44
C VAL A 88 -16.10 -4.91 -18.84
N ARG A 89 -16.59 -4.86 -20.09
CA ARG A 89 -17.40 -3.73 -20.56
C ARG A 89 -18.68 -3.57 -19.76
N LYS A 90 -19.41 -4.66 -19.46
CA LYS A 90 -20.63 -4.62 -18.64
C LYS A 90 -20.33 -4.12 -17.23
N LEU A 91 -19.29 -4.66 -16.60
CA LEU A 91 -18.82 -4.28 -15.28
C LEU A 91 -18.50 -2.78 -15.22
N LEU A 92 -17.55 -2.34 -16.05
CA LEU A 92 -17.09 -0.94 -16.08
C LEU A 92 -18.22 0.04 -16.42
N ASN A 93 -19.22 -0.39 -17.20
CA ASN A 93 -20.36 0.45 -17.54
C ASN A 93 -21.29 0.77 -16.36
N LYS A 94 -21.22 -0.03 -15.29
CA LYS A 94 -22.12 0.04 -14.13
C LYS A 94 -21.49 0.64 -12.89
N ILE A 95 -20.18 0.91 -12.93
CA ILE A 95 -19.47 1.56 -11.83
C ILE A 95 -19.96 3.01 -11.72
N ASP A 96 -20.42 3.39 -10.53
CA ASP A 96 -20.69 4.79 -10.19
C ASP A 96 -19.43 5.46 -9.66
N THR A 97 -18.71 4.75 -8.78
CA THR A 97 -17.51 5.24 -8.10
C THR A 97 -16.40 4.19 -8.13
N LEU A 98 -15.24 4.58 -8.65
CA LEU A 98 -14.01 3.80 -8.60
C LEU A 98 -13.12 4.36 -7.49
N VAL A 99 -12.76 3.51 -6.54
CA VAL A 99 -11.79 3.83 -5.51
C VAL A 99 -10.42 3.25 -5.86
N ILE A 100 -9.37 4.06 -5.73
CA ILE A 100 -7.98 3.62 -5.87
C ILE A 100 -7.25 3.85 -4.55
N ASP A 101 -6.92 2.79 -3.84
CA ASP A 101 -6.02 2.88 -2.67
C ASP A 101 -4.55 2.83 -3.09
N GLU A 102 -3.68 3.45 -2.29
CA GLU A 102 -2.25 3.62 -2.55
C GLU A 102 -1.94 4.23 -3.93
N VAL A 103 -2.69 5.27 -4.30
CA VAL A 103 -2.58 5.96 -5.61
C VAL A 103 -1.17 6.50 -5.90
N SER A 104 -0.32 6.70 -4.88
CA SER A 104 1.06 7.16 -5.07
C SER A 104 1.90 6.21 -5.92
N MET A 105 1.52 4.94 -6.01
CA MET A 105 2.20 3.95 -6.87
C MET A 105 1.58 3.84 -8.28
N VAL A 106 0.54 4.62 -8.58
CA VAL A 106 -0.12 4.64 -9.90
C VAL A 106 0.60 5.63 -10.80
N SER A 107 0.98 5.19 -12.01
CA SER A 107 1.62 6.05 -12.99
C SER A 107 0.61 6.94 -13.73
N ALA A 108 1.08 8.06 -14.29
CA ALA A 108 0.28 8.93 -15.16
C ALA A 108 -0.33 8.16 -16.34
N ASP A 109 0.47 7.29 -16.98
CA ASP A 109 0.03 6.42 -18.07
C ASP A 109 -1.05 5.43 -17.66
N LEU A 110 -0.91 4.80 -16.48
CA LEU A 110 -1.94 3.91 -15.96
C LEU A 110 -3.23 4.67 -15.62
N MET A 111 -3.14 5.91 -15.13
CA MET A 111 -4.30 6.76 -14.88
C MET A 111 -5.05 7.13 -16.17
N ASP A 112 -4.33 7.51 -17.24
CA ASP A 112 -4.94 7.78 -18.55
C ASP A 112 -5.50 6.51 -19.21
N ALA A 113 -4.89 5.35 -18.97
CA ALA A 113 -5.45 4.07 -19.40
C ALA A 113 -6.77 3.73 -18.67
N ILE A 114 -6.88 4.02 -17.37
CA ILE A 114 -8.14 3.89 -16.61
C ILE A 114 -9.22 4.79 -17.22
N ASP A 115 -8.90 6.07 -17.45
CA ASP A 115 -9.81 7.04 -18.08
C ASP A 115 -10.34 6.51 -19.43
N ARG A 116 -9.43 6.16 -20.34
CA ARG A 116 -9.80 5.66 -21.66
C ARG A 116 -10.62 4.38 -21.62
N SER A 117 -10.26 3.46 -20.72
CA SER A 117 -10.99 2.21 -20.52
C SER A 117 -12.43 2.48 -20.08
N LEU A 118 -12.64 3.40 -19.14
CA LEU A 118 -13.99 3.77 -18.68
C LEU A 118 -14.78 4.51 -19.77
N ARG A 119 -14.16 5.45 -20.51
CA ARG A 119 -14.82 6.12 -21.65
C ARG A 119 -15.28 5.14 -22.72
N GLN A 120 -14.43 4.17 -23.05
CA GLN A 120 -14.72 3.12 -24.03
C GLN A 120 -15.88 2.24 -23.56
N ALA A 121 -15.83 1.75 -22.31
CA ALA A 121 -16.85 0.86 -21.77
C ALA A 121 -18.21 1.54 -21.69
N ARG A 122 -18.23 2.81 -21.28
CA ARG A 122 -19.44 3.64 -21.07
C ARG A 122 -19.94 4.34 -22.32
N GLN A 123 -19.20 4.26 -23.43
CA GLN A 123 -19.47 5.00 -24.67
C GLN A 123 -19.59 6.52 -24.46
N ARG A 124 -18.82 7.07 -23.52
CA ARG A 124 -18.82 8.50 -23.14
C ARG A 124 -17.44 9.09 -23.39
N LYS A 125 -17.12 9.35 -24.66
CA LYS A 125 -15.78 9.77 -25.10
C LYS A 125 -15.34 11.15 -24.60
N ASN A 126 -16.30 12.02 -24.26
CA ASN A 126 -16.05 13.41 -23.89
C ASN A 126 -16.28 13.68 -22.40
N GLU A 127 -16.51 12.63 -21.60
CA GLU A 127 -16.62 12.75 -20.14
C GLU A 127 -15.40 12.08 -19.53
N ALA A 128 -14.66 12.80 -18.68
CA ALA A 128 -13.56 12.22 -17.92
C ALA A 128 -14.01 10.96 -17.17
N PHE A 129 -13.20 9.92 -17.24
CA PHE A 129 -13.47 8.58 -16.72
C PHE A 129 -14.82 8.01 -17.17
N GLY A 130 -15.29 8.42 -18.36
CA GLY A 130 -16.61 8.09 -18.87
C GLY A 130 -17.75 8.55 -17.95
N GLY A 131 -17.53 9.53 -17.06
CA GLY A 131 -18.49 10.02 -16.05
C GLY A 131 -18.49 9.26 -14.72
N VAL A 132 -17.54 8.34 -14.50
CA VAL A 132 -17.37 7.63 -13.22
C VAL A 132 -16.68 8.55 -12.22
N GLN A 133 -17.16 8.58 -10.98
CA GLN A 133 -16.48 9.30 -9.90
C GLN A 133 -15.19 8.57 -9.52
N LEU A 134 -14.07 9.28 -9.46
CA LEU A 134 -12.80 8.71 -9.02
C LEU A 134 -12.50 9.16 -7.60
N VAL A 135 -12.23 8.23 -6.70
CA VAL A 135 -11.82 8.53 -5.31
C VAL A 135 -10.47 7.87 -5.07
N MET A 136 -9.44 8.67 -4.84
CA MET A 136 -8.06 8.20 -4.72
C MET A 136 -7.55 8.41 -3.30
N PHE A 137 -7.02 7.37 -2.68
CA PHE A 137 -6.38 7.42 -1.36
C PHE A 137 -4.87 7.23 -1.51
N GLY A 138 -4.08 8.01 -0.76
CA GLY A 138 -2.63 7.82 -0.72
C GLY A 138 -1.88 8.94 -0.04
N ASP A 139 -0.55 8.87 -0.06
CA ASP A 139 0.34 9.94 0.38
C ASP A 139 1.48 10.07 -0.63
N PRO A 140 1.53 11.14 -1.46
CA PRO A 140 2.55 11.29 -2.49
C PRO A 140 3.97 11.42 -1.91
N PHE A 141 4.11 11.69 -0.61
CA PHE A 141 5.40 11.69 0.08
C PHE A 141 5.88 10.27 0.48
N GLN A 142 5.06 9.22 0.29
CA GLN A 142 5.47 7.83 0.48
C GLN A 142 6.13 7.29 -0.79
N LEU A 143 5.84 6.06 -1.19
CA LEU A 143 6.50 5.41 -2.32
C LEU A 143 5.93 5.91 -3.65
N ALA A 144 6.86 6.31 -4.52
CA ALA A 144 6.60 6.69 -5.91
C ALA A 144 6.22 5.49 -6.79
N PRO A 145 5.65 5.72 -7.98
CA PRO A 145 5.51 4.68 -8.99
C PRO A 145 6.88 4.10 -9.35
N VAL A 146 6.97 2.79 -9.56
CA VAL A 146 8.23 2.15 -9.91
C VAL A 146 8.61 2.57 -11.34
N PRO A 147 9.76 3.23 -11.56
CA PRO A 147 10.19 3.59 -12.89
C PRO A 147 10.43 2.34 -13.75
N PRO A 148 10.10 2.38 -15.04
CA PRO A 148 10.45 1.29 -15.94
C PRO A 148 11.94 0.97 -15.92
N SER A 149 12.28 -0.33 -15.96
CA SER A 149 13.67 -0.77 -16.14
C SER A 149 14.14 -0.55 -17.58
N ASP A 150 13.21 -0.62 -18.53
CA ASP A 150 13.49 -0.49 -19.96
C ASP A 150 13.82 0.98 -20.34
N PRO A 151 14.95 1.26 -21.01
CA PRO A 151 15.30 2.60 -21.49
C PRO A 151 14.27 3.27 -22.38
N ASP A 152 13.60 2.51 -23.26
CA ASP A 152 12.64 3.02 -24.24
C ASP A 152 11.31 3.36 -23.55
N GLU A 153 10.86 2.52 -22.60
CA GLU A 153 9.72 2.85 -21.74
C GLU A 153 9.97 4.12 -20.93
N ARG A 154 11.21 4.31 -20.41
CA ARG A 154 11.57 5.56 -19.72
C ARG A 154 11.56 6.76 -20.66
N ALA A 155 11.95 6.60 -21.92
CA ALA A 155 11.89 7.67 -22.91
C ALA A 155 10.43 8.06 -23.20
N TYR A 156 9.55 7.06 -23.36
CA TYR A 156 8.13 7.27 -23.54
C TYR A 156 7.54 8.19 -22.46
N PHE A 157 7.79 7.89 -21.17
CA PHE A 157 7.29 8.73 -20.09
C PHE A 157 7.81 10.18 -20.12
N ARG A 158 9.09 10.39 -20.46
CA ARG A 158 9.68 11.73 -20.57
C ARG A 158 9.06 12.56 -21.69
N ASP A 159 8.70 11.90 -22.79
CA ASP A 159 8.17 12.58 -23.98
C ASP A 159 6.67 12.89 -23.86
N HIS A 160 5.92 12.10 -23.07
CA HIS A 160 4.45 12.17 -23.03
C HIS A 160 3.89 12.78 -21.75
N TYR A 161 4.65 12.76 -20.65
CA TYR A 161 4.18 13.20 -19.34
C TYR A 161 5.18 14.12 -18.67
N ARG A 162 4.66 15.04 -17.85
CA ARG A 162 5.51 15.91 -17.03
C ARG A 162 6.27 15.13 -15.96
N SER A 163 5.68 14.05 -15.45
CA SER A 163 6.32 13.09 -14.55
C SER A 163 5.60 11.74 -14.56
N LEU A 164 6.14 10.76 -13.85
CA LEU A 164 5.51 9.45 -13.69
C LEU A 164 4.23 9.49 -12.85
N TRP A 165 3.98 10.54 -12.07
CA TRP A 165 2.97 10.55 -11.02
C TRP A 165 1.55 10.66 -11.55
N PHE A 166 0.58 9.98 -10.92
CA PHE A 166 -0.84 10.00 -11.31
C PHE A 166 -1.43 11.41 -11.49
N PHE A 167 -0.95 12.41 -10.75
CA PHE A 167 -1.43 13.79 -10.81
C PHE A 167 -0.97 14.56 -12.06
N ASP A 168 -0.04 14.01 -12.84
CA ASP A 168 0.41 14.56 -14.13
C ASP A 168 -0.21 13.81 -15.33
N ALA A 169 -1.21 12.95 -15.10
CA ALA A 169 -2.00 12.33 -16.16
C ALA A 169 -2.75 13.38 -17.00
N LYS A 170 -2.93 13.11 -18.30
CA LYS A 170 -3.52 14.09 -19.24
C LYS A 170 -4.99 14.35 -18.95
N VAL A 171 -5.72 13.36 -18.41
CA VAL A 171 -7.13 13.51 -18.01
C VAL A 171 -7.37 14.70 -17.08
N TRP A 172 -6.41 15.08 -16.23
CA TRP A 172 -6.53 16.22 -15.31
C TRP A 172 -6.47 17.58 -15.99
N GLN A 173 -6.17 17.65 -17.29
CA GLN A 173 -6.24 18.90 -18.07
C GLN A 173 -7.69 19.28 -18.40
N GLU A 174 -8.62 18.32 -18.33
CA GLU A 174 -10.04 18.51 -18.61
C GLU A 174 -10.97 18.07 -17.46
N ALA A 175 -10.41 17.53 -16.38
CA ALA A 175 -11.14 17.08 -15.20
C ALA A 175 -10.66 17.84 -13.94
N GLU A 176 -11.60 18.28 -13.11
CA GLU A 176 -11.28 18.89 -11.82
C GLU A 176 -11.00 17.81 -10.77
N LEU A 177 -9.85 17.91 -10.10
CA LEU A 177 -9.47 17.06 -8.98
C LEU A 177 -9.58 17.83 -7.66
N ARG A 178 -10.54 17.46 -6.81
CA ARG A 178 -10.69 18.03 -5.47
C ARG A 178 -9.85 17.27 -4.46
N ILE A 179 -9.15 18.00 -3.60
CA ILE A 179 -8.15 17.41 -2.72
C ILE A 179 -8.56 17.60 -1.26
N HIS A 180 -8.68 16.50 -0.54
CA HIS A 180 -9.00 16.47 0.89
C HIS A 180 -7.79 15.96 1.66
N ALA A 181 -7.19 16.83 2.47
CA ALA A 181 -6.04 16.48 3.30
C ALA A 181 -6.49 16.19 4.74
N LEU A 182 -6.48 14.90 5.13
CA LEU A 182 -6.72 14.47 6.50
C LEU A 182 -5.53 14.86 7.38
N ARG A 183 -5.79 15.61 8.46
CA ARG A 183 -4.73 16.21 9.30
C ARG A 183 -4.56 15.49 10.62
N GLU A 184 -5.64 14.95 11.16
CA GLU A 184 -5.62 14.28 12.45
C GLU A 184 -4.84 12.96 12.35
N ILE A 185 -3.72 12.86 13.09
CA ILE A 185 -2.90 11.64 13.16
C ILE A 185 -3.37 10.84 14.37
N HIS A 186 -3.99 9.68 14.13
CA HIS A 186 -4.41 8.77 15.21
C HIS A 186 -3.26 7.91 15.73
N ARG A 187 -2.20 7.71 14.93
CA ARG A 187 -0.98 7.03 15.35
C ARG A 187 -0.13 7.96 16.23
N GLN A 188 -0.06 7.67 17.53
CA GLN A 188 0.69 8.48 18.48
C GLN A 188 2.19 8.11 18.43
N HIS A 189 3.01 9.01 17.91
CA HIS A 189 4.45 9.03 18.17
C HIS A 189 4.76 10.06 19.26
N GLU A 190 5.92 9.99 19.89
CA GLU A 190 6.42 11.06 20.76
C GLU A 190 6.64 12.36 19.96
N ASP A 191 6.44 13.53 20.58
CA ASP A 191 6.38 14.81 19.86
C ASP A 191 7.70 15.18 19.15
N GLU A 192 8.84 14.80 19.73
CA GLU A 192 10.14 14.92 19.07
C GLU A 192 10.18 14.08 17.79
N PHE A 193 9.79 12.80 17.87
CA PHE A 193 9.83 11.90 16.73
C PHE A 193 8.82 12.29 15.65
N LYS A 194 7.62 12.75 16.02
CA LYS A 194 6.66 13.36 15.09
C LYS A 194 7.27 14.50 14.29
N SER A 195 8.02 15.38 14.96
CA SER A 195 8.66 16.54 14.35
C SER A 195 9.74 16.12 13.35
N ILE A 196 10.58 15.15 13.73
CA ILE A 196 11.59 14.56 12.85
C ILE A 196 10.93 13.88 11.64
N LEU A 197 9.92 13.03 11.84
CA LEU A 197 9.19 12.36 10.75
C LEU A 197 8.56 13.37 9.78
N THR A 198 8.06 14.49 10.31
CA THR A 198 7.55 15.59 9.49
C THR A 198 8.65 16.20 8.62
N ALA A 199 9.82 16.47 9.21
CA ALA A 199 10.97 16.99 8.48
C ALA A 199 11.46 16.00 7.41
N VAL A 200 11.53 14.71 7.73
CA VAL A 200 11.89 13.64 6.76
C VAL A 200 10.89 13.60 5.61
N ARG A 201 9.57 13.68 5.90
CA ARG A 201 8.51 13.67 4.89
C ARG A 201 8.68 14.79 3.86
N TYR A 202 9.09 15.98 4.30
CA TYR A 202 9.25 17.15 3.43
C TYR A 202 10.70 17.38 2.95
N GLY A 203 11.65 16.52 3.32
CA GLY A 203 13.07 16.71 2.99
C GLY A 203 13.73 17.90 3.70
N GLN A 204 13.21 18.31 4.85
CA GLN A 204 13.62 19.51 5.61
C GLN A 204 14.39 19.15 6.90
N VAL A 205 15.13 18.05 6.87
CA VAL A 205 15.85 17.54 8.06
C VAL A 205 17.03 18.44 8.39
N THR A 206 17.08 18.97 9.62
CA THR A 206 18.21 19.76 10.10
C THR A 206 19.38 18.88 10.54
N ALA A 207 20.57 19.47 10.70
CA ALA A 207 21.74 18.75 11.20
C ALA A 207 21.48 18.11 12.58
N ASP A 208 20.78 18.82 13.48
CA ASP A 208 20.44 18.31 14.81
C ASP A 208 19.48 17.12 14.76
N MET A 209 18.46 17.18 13.89
CA MET A 209 17.54 16.06 13.67
C MET A 209 18.27 14.84 13.09
N ALA A 210 19.16 15.04 12.12
CA ALA A 210 19.97 13.97 11.53
C ALA A 210 20.93 13.36 12.55
N ASN A 211 21.61 14.19 13.35
CA ASN A 211 22.46 13.74 14.45
C ASN A 211 21.66 12.93 15.46
N ARG A 212 20.47 13.40 15.86
CA ARG A 212 19.61 12.66 16.78
C ARG A 212 19.21 11.29 16.23
N LEU A 213 18.76 11.20 14.97
CA LEU A 213 18.45 9.93 14.31
C LEU A 213 19.65 8.98 14.28
N ASN A 214 20.83 9.50 13.92
CA ASN A 214 22.05 8.71 13.81
C ASN A 214 22.58 8.23 15.17
N THR A 215 22.55 9.09 16.20
CA THR A 215 22.96 8.72 17.56
C THR A 215 22.05 7.64 18.13
N VAL A 216 20.72 7.79 18.00
CA VAL A 216 19.78 6.78 18.48
C VAL A 216 19.90 5.50 17.65
N GLY A 217 19.99 5.62 16.33
CA GLY A 217 20.07 4.49 15.41
C GLY A 217 21.35 3.68 15.48
N ALA A 218 22.46 4.26 15.97
CA ALA A 218 23.75 3.58 16.10
C ALA A 218 23.80 2.57 17.27
N ARG A 219 22.79 2.55 18.14
CA ARG A 219 22.69 1.56 19.22
C ARG A 219 22.56 0.15 18.62
N PRO A 220 23.28 -0.85 19.15
CA PRO A 220 23.09 -2.24 18.75
C PRO A 220 21.62 -2.65 18.84
N ALA A 221 21.11 -3.30 17.79
CA ALA A 221 19.77 -3.85 17.79
C ALA A 221 19.70 -5.08 18.72
N PRO A 222 18.64 -5.20 19.55
CA PRO A 222 18.35 -6.46 20.24
C PRO A 222 18.17 -7.59 19.24
N LEU A 223 18.66 -8.79 19.57
CA LEU A 223 18.51 -9.97 18.71
C LEU A 223 17.05 -10.41 18.59
N ASP A 224 16.29 -10.28 19.68
CA ASP A 224 14.93 -10.81 19.78
C ASP A 224 13.89 -9.74 19.42
N GLY A 225 12.91 -10.12 18.59
CA GLY A 225 11.76 -9.28 18.24
C GLY A 225 12.08 -8.07 17.35
N THR A 226 13.32 -7.92 16.87
CA THR A 226 13.70 -6.83 15.97
C THR A 226 13.61 -7.27 14.50
N ILE A 227 12.88 -6.50 13.69
CA ILE A 227 12.77 -6.72 12.25
C ILE A 227 13.68 -5.80 11.44
N THR A 228 14.27 -6.30 10.36
CA THR A 228 14.99 -5.46 9.40
C THR A 228 14.08 -4.98 8.27
N LEU A 229 13.97 -3.66 8.09
CA LEU A 229 13.30 -3.02 6.96
C LEU A 229 14.34 -2.71 5.88
N ALA A 230 14.45 -3.60 4.89
CA ALA A 230 15.46 -3.50 3.83
C ALA A 230 14.92 -2.83 2.56
N SER A 231 15.81 -2.15 1.83
CA SER A 231 15.43 -1.47 0.58
C SER A 231 15.19 -2.44 -0.59
N ARG A 232 15.85 -3.61 -0.62
CA ARG A 232 15.79 -4.57 -1.75
C ARG A 232 15.38 -5.98 -1.32
N ASN A 233 14.65 -6.68 -2.21
CA ASN A 233 14.27 -8.09 -2.01
C ASN A 233 15.48 -9.01 -1.79
N ALA A 234 16.59 -8.79 -2.51
CA ALA A 234 17.79 -9.61 -2.37
C ALA A 234 18.38 -9.56 -0.94
N GLN A 235 18.34 -8.38 -0.29
CA GLN A 235 18.77 -8.26 1.12
C GLN A 235 17.83 -9.03 2.04
N VAL A 236 16.52 -8.91 1.84
CA VAL A 236 15.50 -9.63 2.62
C VAL A 236 15.69 -11.14 2.51
N SER A 237 15.77 -11.66 1.29
CA SER A 237 15.97 -13.08 1.04
C SER A 237 17.26 -13.58 1.68
N ARG A 238 18.36 -12.84 1.56
CA ARG A 238 19.63 -13.19 2.19
C ARG A 238 19.53 -13.23 3.72
N ILE A 239 18.97 -12.20 4.35
CA ILE A 239 18.85 -12.12 5.81
C ILE A 239 17.95 -13.24 6.34
N ASN A 240 16.80 -13.48 5.71
CA ASN A 240 15.88 -14.53 6.15
C ASN A 240 16.49 -15.93 5.97
N ALA A 241 17.12 -16.21 4.83
CA ALA A 241 17.79 -17.50 4.59
C ALA A 241 18.93 -17.74 5.58
N GLN A 242 19.80 -16.76 5.79
CA GLN A 242 20.94 -16.89 6.72
C GLN A 242 20.49 -17.14 8.16
N ASN A 243 19.42 -16.48 8.63
CA ASN A 243 18.92 -16.72 9.98
C ASN A 243 18.20 -18.07 10.10
N LEU A 244 17.41 -18.48 9.10
CA LEU A 244 16.78 -19.80 9.09
C LEU A 244 17.82 -20.94 9.05
N GLU A 245 18.89 -20.78 8.28
CA GLU A 245 19.98 -21.77 8.20
C GLU A 245 20.71 -21.95 9.54
N ARG A 246 20.88 -20.86 10.31
CA ARG A 246 21.53 -20.87 11.62
C ARG A 246 20.75 -21.61 12.70
N LEU A 247 19.42 -21.69 12.56
CA LEU A 247 18.60 -22.41 13.53
C LEU A 247 18.88 -23.91 13.48
N PRO A 248 18.99 -24.59 14.64
CA PRO A 248 19.12 -26.03 14.69
C PRO A 248 17.83 -26.71 14.19
N GLY A 249 17.93 -28.02 13.91
CA GLY A 249 16.79 -28.82 13.49
C GLY A 249 16.53 -28.80 11.98
N ALA A 250 15.64 -29.71 11.55
CA ALA A 250 15.23 -29.85 10.16
C ALA A 250 14.23 -28.75 9.79
N SER A 251 14.38 -28.21 8.57
CA SER A 251 13.39 -27.30 8.01
C SER A 251 12.13 -28.07 7.65
N MET A 252 10.97 -27.56 8.04
CA MET A 252 9.66 -28.04 7.59
C MET A 252 9.12 -27.08 6.54
N THR A 253 8.57 -27.63 5.46
CA THR A 253 8.09 -26.85 4.32
C THR A 253 6.57 -26.97 4.23
N ALA A 254 5.87 -25.85 4.30
CA ALA A 254 4.44 -25.76 4.00
C ALA A 254 4.26 -25.22 2.57
N ASN A 255 3.66 -26.02 1.69
CA ASN A 255 3.28 -25.59 0.35
C ASN A 255 1.82 -25.10 0.36
N ALA A 256 1.57 -23.96 -0.27
CA ALA A 256 0.24 -23.42 -0.40
C ALA A 256 -0.64 -24.32 -1.29
N ASP A 257 -1.91 -24.45 -0.92
CA ASP A 257 -2.93 -25.02 -1.79
C ASP A 257 -3.59 -23.89 -2.58
N ILE A 258 -3.61 -24.01 -3.90
CA ILE A 258 -4.03 -22.94 -4.81
C ILE A 258 -5.09 -23.50 -5.74
N SER A 259 -6.30 -22.93 -5.68
CA SER A 259 -7.42 -23.31 -6.52
C SER A 259 -7.92 -22.11 -7.34
N GLY A 260 -8.52 -22.39 -8.51
CA GLY A 260 -9.06 -21.36 -9.40
C GLY A 260 -8.04 -20.39 -10.00
N GLU A 261 -8.49 -19.19 -10.36
CA GLU A 261 -7.72 -18.16 -11.08
C GLU A 261 -6.87 -17.26 -10.15
N PHE A 262 -6.06 -17.82 -9.26
CA PHE A 262 -5.31 -16.99 -8.31
C PHE A 262 -4.17 -16.18 -8.98
N GLY A 263 -3.50 -16.74 -10.01
CA GLY A 263 -2.46 -16.08 -10.82
C GLY A 263 -1.05 -16.19 -10.24
N GLY A 264 -0.05 -16.43 -11.10
CA GLY A 264 1.18 -17.14 -10.72
C GLY A 264 2.40 -16.36 -10.18
N ARG A 265 2.27 -15.14 -9.62
CA ARG A 265 3.47 -14.42 -9.07
C ARG A 265 3.24 -13.46 -7.88
N ASN A 266 2.00 -13.08 -7.55
CA ASN A 266 1.69 -12.06 -6.53
C ASN A 266 0.80 -12.63 -5.41
N PHE A 267 1.25 -13.72 -4.79
CA PHE A 267 0.50 -14.37 -3.71
C PHE A 267 0.51 -13.54 -2.42
N PRO A 268 -0.54 -13.64 -1.59
CA PRO A 268 -0.62 -12.97 -0.28
C PRO A 268 0.46 -13.42 0.69
N ALA A 269 0.85 -14.69 0.61
CA ALA A 269 1.90 -15.30 1.40
C ALA A 269 2.88 -16.03 0.48
N ASP A 270 3.95 -16.56 1.07
CA ASP A 270 4.95 -17.31 0.32
C ASP A 270 4.33 -18.67 -0.09
N GLU A 271 4.36 -19.00 -1.39
CA GLU A 271 3.82 -20.27 -1.93
C GLU A 271 4.49 -21.47 -1.26
N ARG A 272 5.80 -21.38 -1.07
CA ARG A 272 6.60 -22.31 -0.29
C ARG A 272 7.10 -21.58 0.94
N LEU A 273 6.61 -21.97 2.11
CA LEU A 273 7.02 -21.43 3.40
C LEU A 273 7.91 -22.44 4.14
N ASP A 274 9.19 -22.14 4.23
CA ASP A 274 10.16 -22.92 4.99
C ASP A 274 10.28 -22.38 6.43
N LEU A 275 10.06 -23.22 7.44
CA LEU A 275 10.06 -22.89 8.87
C LEU A 275 10.93 -23.86 9.68
N LYS A 276 11.41 -23.37 10.82
CA LYS A 276 12.07 -24.15 11.89
C LYS A 276 11.57 -23.65 13.25
N VAL A 277 11.66 -24.48 14.29
CA VAL A 277 11.53 -24.01 15.67
C VAL A 277 12.60 -22.95 15.94
N GLY A 278 12.22 -21.85 16.57
CA GLY A 278 13.02 -20.63 16.75
C GLY A 278 12.95 -19.63 15.59
N ALA A 279 12.15 -19.90 14.55
CA ALA A 279 12.02 -18.96 13.43
C ALA A 279 11.22 -17.72 13.82
N GLN A 280 11.78 -16.54 13.53
CA GLN A 280 11.03 -15.28 13.66
C GLN A 280 10.08 -15.13 12.46
N VAL A 281 8.79 -15.08 12.75
CA VAL A 281 7.72 -14.98 11.75
C VAL A 281 6.88 -13.73 11.96
N MET A 282 6.24 -13.27 10.88
CA MET A 282 5.30 -12.16 10.89
C MET A 282 3.94 -12.64 10.41
N PHE A 283 2.91 -12.23 11.14
CA PHE A 283 1.52 -12.46 10.78
C PHE A 283 1.07 -11.57 9.62
N LEU A 284 0.38 -12.16 8.66
CA LEU A 284 -0.08 -11.53 7.42
C LEU A 284 -1.56 -11.12 7.47
N ARG A 285 -2.28 -11.56 8.50
CA ARG A 285 -3.71 -11.30 8.73
C ARG A 285 -3.96 -11.00 10.20
N ASN A 286 -5.05 -10.29 10.47
CA ASN A 286 -5.58 -10.14 11.82
C ASN A 286 -6.25 -11.44 12.22
N ASP A 287 -6.10 -11.82 13.48
CA ASP A 287 -6.87 -12.91 14.09
C ASP A 287 -8.30 -12.47 14.40
N SER A 288 -9.28 -13.37 14.23
CA SER A 288 -10.69 -13.08 14.55
C SER A 288 -10.92 -12.87 16.04
N ASP A 289 -10.16 -13.57 16.88
CA ASP A 289 -10.25 -13.49 18.34
C ASP A 289 -9.34 -12.38 18.91
N GLY A 290 -8.66 -11.64 18.03
CA GLY A 290 -7.81 -10.51 18.39
C GLY A 290 -6.48 -10.92 19.05
N ARG A 291 -6.08 -12.20 18.96
CA ARG A 291 -4.80 -12.70 19.52
C ARG A 291 -3.58 -12.03 18.88
N TRP A 292 -3.67 -11.67 17.60
CA TRP A 292 -2.65 -10.91 16.89
C TRP A 292 -3.24 -10.04 15.78
N VAL A 293 -2.42 -9.12 15.26
CA VAL A 293 -2.77 -8.26 14.13
C VAL A 293 -1.78 -8.46 12.97
N ASN A 294 -2.16 -8.04 11.76
CA ASN A 294 -1.28 -8.05 10.61
C ASN A 294 -0.03 -7.20 10.87
N GLY A 295 1.14 -7.83 10.82
CA GLY A 295 2.42 -7.23 11.17
C GLY A 295 2.95 -7.62 12.55
N SER A 296 2.16 -8.28 13.41
CA SER A 296 2.66 -8.90 14.65
C SER A 296 3.84 -9.82 14.32
N ILE A 297 4.87 -9.77 15.17
CA ILE A 297 6.07 -10.60 15.06
C ILE A 297 6.03 -11.59 16.22
N GLY A 298 6.39 -12.84 15.96
CA GLY A 298 6.51 -13.87 16.98
C GLY A 298 7.57 -14.89 16.62
N GLU A 299 7.83 -15.80 17.55
CA GLU A 299 8.80 -16.88 17.39
C GLU A 299 8.09 -18.23 17.30
N VAL A 300 8.46 -19.07 16.34
CA VAL A 300 7.89 -20.42 16.20
C VAL A 300 8.40 -21.31 17.33
N THR A 301 7.52 -21.77 18.21
CA THR A 301 7.87 -22.65 19.33
C THR A 301 7.72 -24.13 18.99
N ARG A 302 6.75 -24.47 18.14
CA ARG A 302 6.46 -25.85 17.73
C ARG A 302 5.85 -25.90 16.34
N ILE A 303 6.20 -26.94 15.58
CA ILE A 303 5.62 -27.22 14.26
C ILE A 303 5.14 -28.67 14.26
N ASP A 304 3.85 -28.88 14.02
CA ASP A 304 3.22 -30.19 13.81
C ASP A 304 2.29 -30.10 12.58
N LYS A 305 1.01 -30.48 12.71
CA LYS A 305 -0.03 -30.21 11.71
C LYS A 305 -0.33 -28.72 11.57
N THR A 306 -0.20 -27.99 12.68
CA THR A 306 -0.36 -26.54 12.80
C THR A 306 0.98 -25.94 13.28
N VAL A 307 1.10 -24.62 13.22
CA VAL A 307 2.28 -23.90 13.70
C VAL A 307 1.93 -23.21 15.01
N TYR A 308 2.77 -23.35 16.03
CA TYR A 308 2.63 -22.62 17.29
C TYR A 308 3.65 -21.49 17.31
N VAL A 309 3.17 -20.29 17.64
CA VAL A 309 3.98 -19.06 17.64
C VAL A 309 3.79 -18.36 18.98
N GLU A 310 4.90 -18.07 19.65
CA GLU A 310 4.92 -17.23 20.85
C GLU A 310 4.88 -15.75 20.46
N ILE A 311 3.97 -15.01 21.08
CA ILE A 311 3.88 -13.55 21.00
C ILE A 311 3.74 -13.03 22.44
N ASP A 312 4.59 -12.10 22.84
CA ASP A 312 4.54 -11.45 24.15
C ASP A 312 4.48 -12.45 25.36
N GLY A 313 5.06 -13.64 25.19
CA GLY A 313 5.10 -14.70 26.21
C GLY A 313 3.92 -15.68 26.19
N ASP A 314 2.93 -15.46 25.32
CA ASP A 314 1.80 -16.36 25.13
C ASP A 314 1.99 -17.19 23.84
N GLU A 315 1.85 -18.51 23.95
CA GLU A 315 1.89 -19.42 22.80
C GLU A 315 0.51 -19.46 22.12
N HIS A 316 0.50 -19.28 20.81
CA HIS A 316 -0.71 -19.30 20.01
C HIS A 316 -0.66 -20.33 18.88
N GLU A 317 -1.73 -21.10 18.73
CA GLU A 317 -1.92 -21.99 17.59
C GLU A 317 -2.35 -21.20 16.35
N VAL A 318 -1.63 -21.45 15.25
CA VAL A 318 -1.81 -20.83 13.95
C VAL A 318 -2.17 -21.91 12.92
N GLU A 319 -3.39 -21.80 12.41
CA GLU A 319 -3.91 -22.68 11.36
C GLU A 319 -3.76 -22.04 9.97
N PRO A 320 -3.72 -22.85 8.90
CA PRO A 320 -3.82 -22.33 7.54
C PRO A 320 -5.13 -21.55 7.35
N LEU A 321 -5.05 -20.46 6.59
CA LEU A 321 -6.23 -19.67 6.23
C LEU A 321 -6.37 -19.56 4.72
N VAL A 322 -7.60 -19.31 4.28
CA VAL A 322 -7.95 -19.12 2.88
C VAL A 322 -7.96 -17.62 2.56
N TRP A 323 -7.15 -17.20 1.60
CA TRP A 323 -7.29 -15.91 0.93
C TRP A 323 -8.14 -16.11 -0.31
N GLU A 324 -9.23 -15.36 -0.39
CA GLU A 324 -10.10 -15.36 -1.54
C GLU A 324 -9.70 -14.24 -2.50
N LYS A 325 -9.55 -14.60 -3.78
CA LYS A 325 -9.46 -13.63 -4.86
C LYS A 325 -10.86 -13.36 -5.38
N LEU A 326 -11.33 -12.14 -5.15
CA LEU A 326 -12.65 -11.70 -5.59
C LEU A 326 -12.60 -11.25 -7.05
N LYS A 327 -13.57 -11.68 -7.85
CA LYS A 327 -13.94 -11.12 -9.15
C LYS A 327 -15.24 -10.33 -9.00
N TYR A 328 -15.22 -9.06 -9.39
CA TYR A 328 -16.44 -8.30 -9.56
C TYR A 328 -17.16 -8.79 -10.82
N SER A 329 -18.41 -9.20 -10.64
CA SER A 329 -19.31 -9.59 -11.71
C SER A 329 -20.55 -8.71 -11.65
N TYR A 330 -21.19 -8.51 -12.80
CA TYR A 330 -22.45 -7.78 -12.86
C TYR A 330 -23.55 -8.73 -13.33
N SER A 331 -24.63 -8.83 -12.56
CA SER A 331 -25.83 -9.56 -12.96
C SER A 331 -26.79 -8.64 -13.71
N PRO A 332 -27.09 -8.91 -15.00
CA PRO A 332 -28.06 -8.12 -15.76
C PRO A 332 -29.48 -8.20 -15.19
N ASP A 333 -29.84 -9.33 -14.57
CA ASP A 333 -31.20 -9.63 -14.12
C ASP A 333 -31.53 -8.89 -12.82
N THR A 334 -30.62 -8.90 -11.84
CA THR A 334 -30.80 -8.19 -10.56
C THR A 334 -30.31 -6.75 -10.63
N ARG A 335 -29.52 -6.40 -11.66
CA ARG A 335 -28.83 -5.12 -11.82
C ARG A 335 -27.87 -4.79 -10.68
N GLU A 336 -27.37 -5.81 -9.99
CA GLU A 336 -26.44 -5.68 -8.87
C GLU A 336 -25.03 -6.10 -9.26
N LEU A 337 -24.05 -5.44 -8.65
CA LEU A 337 -22.66 -5.85 -8.66
C LEU A 337 -22.47 -6.95 -7.59
N SER A 338 -22.11 -8.17 -8.01
CA SER A 338 -21.74 -9.25 -7.11
C SER A 338 -20.22 -9.38 -6.99
N ARG A 339 -19.77 -9.93 -5.87
CA ARG A 339 -18.37 -10.30 -5.62
C ARG A 339 -18.31 -11.82 -5.59
N ASP A 340 -17.70 -12.42 -6.60
CA ASP A 340 -17.55 -13.87 -6.69
C ASP A 340 -16.12 -14.28 -6.34
N VAL A 341 -15.94 -15.35 -5.58
CA VAL A 341 -14.62 -15.95 -5.35
C VAL A 341 -14.21 -16.70 -6.62
N VAL A 342 -13.12 -16.29 -7.26
CA VAL A 342 -12.61 -16.93 -8.50
C VAL A 342 -11.35 -17.74 -8.30
N GLY A 343 -10.74 -17.62 -7.13
CA GLY A 343 -9.62 -18.44 -6.75
C GLY A 343 -9.37 -18.32 -5.26
N GLU A 344 -8.80 -19.37 -4.72
CA GLU A 344 -8.44 -19.48 -3.31
C GLU A 344 -6.96 -19.79 -3.21
N PHE A 345 -6.32 -19.20 -2.21
CA PHE A 345 -4.96 -19.50 -1.83
C PHE A 345 -4.99 -19.86 -0.35
N THR A 346 -4.63 -21.08 0.00
CA THR A 346 -4.66 -21.58 1.37
C THR A 346 -3.25 -21.82 1.86
N GLN A 347 -2.86 -21.14 2.94
CA GLN A 347 -1.52 -21.21 3.53
C GLN A 347 -1.56 -20.70 4.97
N PHE A 348 -0.53 -20.99 5.77
CA PHE A 348 -0.35 -20.31 7.05
C PHE A 348 -0.25 -18.78 6.86
N PRO A 349 -0.88 -17.95 7.72
CA PRO A 349 -0.74 -16.49 7.75
C PRO A 349 0.66 -15.99 8.12
N LEU A 350 1.72 -16.72 7.81
CA LEU A 350 3.06 -16.47 8.29
C LEU A 350 4.01 -16.21 7.13
N ARG A 351 5.01 -15.37 7.40
CA ARG A 351 6.23 -15.26 6.60
C ARG A 351 7.43 -15.15 7.52
N LEU A 352 8.61 -15.54 7.05
CA LEU A 352 9.86 -15.22 7.75
C LEU A 352 10.03 -13.70 7.88
N ALA A 353 10.45 -13.26 9.06
CA ALA A 353 10.37 -11.87 9.48
C ALA A 353 11.61 -11.31 10.18
N TRP A 354 12.78 -11.93 9.99
CA TRP A 354 14.04 -11.24 10.32
C TRP A 354 14.25 -10.02 9.41
N ALA A 355 13.75 -10.08 8.18
CA ALA A 355 13.72 -8.96 7.26
C ALA A 355 12.45 -8.93 6.40
N VAL A 356 11.99 -7.72 6.05
CA VAL A 356 10.98 -7.43 5.03
C VAL A 356 11.40 -6.21 4.22
N THR A 357 10.86 -6.06 3.01
CA THR A 357 11.15 -4.85 2.24
C THR A 357 10.37 -3.66 2.80
N ILE A 358 10.94 -2.46 2.67
CA ILE A 358 10.25 -1.20 3.02
C ILE A 358 8.91 -1.06 2.27
N HIS A 359 8.82 -1.60 1.05
CA HIS A 359 7.57 -1.63 0.28
C HIS A 359 6.49 -2.50 0.94
N LYS A 360 6.86 -3.70 1.41
CA LYS A 360 5.94 -4.63 2.10
C LYS A 360 5.63 -4.22 3.54
N SER A 361 6.40 -3.28 4.10
CA SER A 361 6.16 -2.74 5.44
C SER A 361 5.18 -1.57 5.47
N GLN A 362 4.82 -1.02 4.31
CA GLN A 362 3.85 0.07 4.20
C GLN A 362 2.51 -0.31 4.85
N GLY A 363 1.90 0.65 5.54
CA GLY A 363 0.70 0.41 6.36
C GLY A 363 0.98 -0.22 7.74
N LYS A 364 2.04 -1.02 7.90
CA LYS A 364 2.37 -1.72 9.15
C LYS A 364 3.04 -0.83 10.19
N THR A 365 3.13 -1.32 11.42
CA THR A 365 3.74 -0.62 12.57
C THR A 365 4.57 -1.62 13.38
N TYR A 366 5.76 -1.21 13.84
CA TYR A 366 6.69 -2.03 14.61
C TYR A 366 7.16 -1.28 15.85
N ASP A 367 7.39 -2.03 16.94
CA ASP A 367 7.99 -1.48 18.15
C ASP A 367 9.49 -1.24 17.97
N ARG A 368 10.18 -2.16 17.28
CA ARG A 368 11.62 -2.06 17.00
C ARG A 368 11.92 -2.48 15.58
N ALA A 369 12.76 -1.72 14.90
CA ALA A 369 13.21 -2.08 13.56
C ALA A 369 14.63 -1.58 13.24
N VAL A 370 15.38 -2.41 12.53
CA VAL A 370 16.62 -2.00 11.85
C VAL A 370 16.26 -1.48 10.46
N VAL A 371 16.57 -0.23 10.16
CA VAL A 371 16.43 0.31 8.80
C VAL A 371 17.71 0.01 8.02
N ASP A 372 17.60 -0.79 6.97
CA ASP A 372 18.70 -1.13 6.06
C ASP A 372 18.45 -0.58 4.64
N LEU A 373 18.96 0.63 4.40
CA LEU A 373 18.89 1.26 3.09
C LEU A 373 19.93 0.70 2.10
N GLY A 374 20.81 -0.21 2.51
CA GLY A 374 21.99 -0.61 1.74
C GLY A 374 22.96 0.56 1.57
N ALA A 375 23.56 0.70 0.39
CA ALA A 375 24.50 1.79 0.12
C ALA A 375 23.84 3.18 0.16
N ARG A 376 22.59 3.29 -0.33
CA ARG A 376 21.78 4.53 -0.32
C ARG A 376 20.30 4.22 -0.55
N ALA A 377 19.42 5.07 -0.05
CA ALA A 377 18.04 5.11 -0.53
C ALA A 377 18.03 5.35 -2.06
N PHE A 378 17.16 4.63 -2.77
CA PHE A 378 17.09 4.71 -4.24
C PHE A 378 15.77 5.23 -4.78
N SER A 379 14.77 5.40 -3.91
CA SER A 379 13.45 5.90 -4.28
C SER A 379 13.05 7.05 -3.33
N PRO A 380 12.44 8.14 -3.83
CA PRO A 380 11.87 9.18 -2.98
C PRO A 380 10.93 8.60 -1.93
N GLY A 381 10.92 9.19 -0.73
CA GLY A 381 10.02 8.76 0.35
C GLY A 381 10.36 7.40 0.98
N GLN A 382 11.33 6.63 0.46
CA GLN A 382 11.71 5.31 1.01
C GLN A 382 12.14 5.39 2.48
N THR A 383 12.96 6.38 2.83
CA THR A 383 13.40 6.60 4.22
C THR A 383 12.24 7.05 5.11
N TYR A 384 11.37 7.93 4.61
CA TYR A 384 10.16 8.34 5.34
C TYR A 384 9.24 7.15 5.64
N VAL A 385 9.01 6.28 4.65
CA VAL A 385 8.18 5.08 4.82
C VAL A 385 8.78 4.16 5.86
N ALA A 386 10.09 3.90 5.81
CA ALA A 386 10.79 3.06 6.77
C ALA A 386 10.68 3.61 8.21
N LEU A 387 11.03 4.88 8.42
CA LEU A 387 11.01 5.51 9.75
C LEU A 387 9.59 5.62 10.31
N SER A 388 8.59 5.92 9.47
CA SER A 388 7.18 6.04 9.90
C SER A 388 6.53 4.71 10.28
N ARG A 389 7.22 3.56 10.11
CA ARG A 389 6.74 2.27 10.61
C ARG A 389 7.04 2.08 12.10
N ILE A 390 7.97 2.85 12.67
CA ILE A 390 8.48 2.64 14.03
C ILE A 390 7.65 3.48 15.00
N ARG A 391 7.17 2.91 16.11
CA ARG A 391 6.30 3.63 17.06
C ARG A 391 7.03 4.75 17.82
N ALA A 392 8.24 4.47 18.30
CA ALA A 392 9.02 5.39 19.12
C ALA A 392 10.46 5.50 18.59
N LEU A 393 11.13 6.61 18.88
CA LEU A 393 12.49 6.83 18.39
C LEU A 393 13.46 5.80 18.96
N GLU A 394 13.21 5.33 20.17
CA GLU A 394 13.94 4.30 20.91
C GLU A 394 13.90 2.94 20.20
N GLY A 395 12.89 2.71 19.35
CA GLY A 395 12.77 1.52 18.52
C GLY A 395 13.59 1.57 17.23
N LEU A 396 14.19 2.72 16.90
CA LEU A 396 15.00 2.90 15.70
C LEU A 396 16.41 2.35 15.89
N HIS A 397 16.79 1.48 14.97
CA HIS A 397 18.15 1.03 14.73
C HIS A 397 18.52 1.22 13.26
N LEU A 398 19.78 1.49 12.96
CA LEU A 398 20.25 1.75 11.60
C LEU A 398 21.38 0.78 11.25
N SER A 399 21.35 0.20 10.05
CA SER A 399 22.48 -0.62 9.56
C SER A 399 23.74 0.23 9.30
N ARG A 400 23.55 1.53 9.05
CA ARG A 400 24.59 2.55 8.94
C ARG A 400 24.00 3.95 9.21
N PRO A 401 24.82 4.96 9.56
CA PRO A 401 24.33 6.34 9.68
C PRO A 401 23.64 6.82 8.40
N LEU A 402 22.50 7.48 8.56
CA LEU A 402 21.78 8.20 7.50
C LEU A 402 22.65 9.35 6.98
N GLN A 403 22.71 9.46 5.66
CA GLN A 403 23.37 10.54 4.95
C GLN A 403 22.32 11.52 4.39
N PRO A 404 22.68 12.78 4.10
CA PRO A 404 21.74 13.73 3.49
C PRO A 404 21.07 13.19 2.22
N ASN A 405 21.81 12.46 1.38
CA ASN A 405 21.29 11.85 0.15
C ASN A 405 20.36 10.66 0.36
N ASP A 406 20.16 10.19 1.61
CA ASP A 406 19.15 9.18 1.92
C ASP A 406 17.76 9.78 2.14
N ILE A 407 17.66 11.09 2.34
CA ILE A 407 16.42 11.79 2.64
C ILE A 407 16.15 12.80 1.54
N PHE A 408 15.38 12.38 0.55
CA PHE A 408 14.99 13.23 -0.56
C PHE A 408 13.52 13.00 -0.94
N VAL A 409 12.93 14.06 -1.46
CA VAL A 409 11.55 14.11 -1.95
C VAL A 409 11.62 14.42 -3.44
N ASP A 410 10.67 13.88 -4.21
CA ASP A 410 10.54 14.20 -5.63
C ASP A 410 10.03 15.64 -5.80
N ASP A 411 10.70 16.44 -6.63
CA ASP A 411 10.31 17.83 -6.90
C ASP A 411 8.90 17.94 -7.50
N ASN A 412 8.43 16.91 -8.22
CA ASN A 412 7.07 16.86 -8.74
C ASN A 412 6.04 16.76 -7.62
N VAL A 413 6.35 16.02 -6.55
CA VAL A 413 5.52 15.92 -5.36
C VAL A 413 5.49 17.25 -4.62
N LEU A 414 6.65 17.91 -4.45
CA LEU A 414 6.72 19.23 -3.81
C LEU A 414 5.89 20.26 -4.59
N ARG A 415 5.99 20.27 -5.93
CA ARG A 415 5.17 21.12 -6.79
C ARG A 415 3.68 20.88 -6.59
N PHE A 416 3.25 19.62 -6.69
CA PHE A 416 1.85 19.26 -6.58
C PHE A 416 1.29 19.61 -5.19
N MET A 417 1.99 19.21 -4.13
CA MET A 417 1.53 19.45 -2.75
C MET A 417 1.54 20.93 -2.34
N LYS A 418 2.38 21.76 -2.99
CA LYS A 418 2.34 23.22 -2.83
C LYS A 418 1.04 23.79 -3.40
N SER A 419 0.64 23.40 -4.62
CA SER A 419 -0.63 23.89 -5.20
C SER A 419 -1.84 23.47 -4.38
N VAL A 420 -1.82 22.26 -3.78
CA VAL A 420 -2.85 21.82 -2.83
C VAL A 420 -2.93 22.75 -1.62
N SER A 421 -1.78 23.08 -1.03
CA SER A 421 -1.71 23.91 0.17
C SER A 421 -2.19 25.33 -0.08
N ASP A 422 -1.90 25.88 -1.26
CA ASP A 422 -2.31 27.22 -1.65
C ASP A 422 -3.82 27.28 -1.94
N ALA A 423 -4.38 26.27 -2.60
CA ALA A 423 -5.83 26.16 -2.84
C ALA A 423 -6.63 26.05 -1.53
N ALA A 424 -6.14 25.26 -0.57
CA ALA A 424 -6.78 25.11 0.73
C ALA A 424 -6.80 26.42 1.55
N LYS A 425 -5.76 27.25 1.43
CA LYS A 425 -5.72 28.58 2.09
C LYS A 425 -6.72 29.55 1.49
N GLN A 426 -6.92 29.51 0.18
CA GLN A 426 -7.89 30.38 -0.51
C GLN A 426 -9.34 30.03 -0.12
N GLN A 427 -9.66 28.75 0.04
CA GLN A 427 -10.99 28.29 0.49
C GLN A 427 -11.31 28.61 1.97
N GLN A 428 -10.30 28.86 2.81
CA GLN A 428 -10.51 29.26 4.22
C GLN A 428 -10.64 30.78 4.40
N GLN A 429 -10.35 31.56 3.35
CA GLN A 429 -10.41 33.03 3.36
C GLN A 429 -11.64 33.60 2.63
N ALA A 430 -12.38 32.74 1.91
CA ALA A 430 -13.67 33.03 1.28
C ALA A 430 -14.80 32.47 2.14
#